data_AF-A0A4Q6DN63-F1
#
_entry.id   AF-A0A4Q6DN63-F1
#
_cell.length_a   1.000
_cell.length_b   1.000
_cell.length_c   1.000
_cell.angle_alpha   90.00
_cell.angle_beta   90.00
_cell.angle_gamma   90.00
#
_symmetry.space_group_name_H-M   'P 1'
#
loop_
_entity.id
_entity.type
_entity.pdbx_description
1 polymer ?
#
loop_
_entity_poly.entity_id
_entity_poly.type
_entity_poly.pdbx_seq_one_letter_code
_entity_poly.pdbx_strand_id
1 'polypeptide(L)'
;NVVVTGGEPLIYNMDYLTAKLHQRGVKTFIETSGAYPLSGNWDWICLSPKKFKAPTPGVAAAAHELKVIIFNKSDFEFAEQNAKMVSADCKLFLQPEWSKAKEMTPLIVDYVMNNPQWEISLQTHKFLNIP
;
A
#
# COMPACT_ATOMS: atom_id res chain seq x y z
N ASN A 1 -0.53 -9.46 -15.00
CA ASN A 1 -1.17 -9.37 -13.67
C ASN A 1 -2.36 -8.42 -13.79
N VAL A 2 -3.35 -8.56 -12.91
CA VAL A 2 -4.46 -7.61 -12.76
C VAL A 2 -4.32 -6.97 -11.40
N VAL A 3 -4.38 -5.63 -11.35
CA VAL A 3 -4.42 -4.87 -10.10
C VAL A 3 -5.87 -4.51 -9.81
N VAL A 4 -6.40 -5.02 -8.70
CA VAL A 4 -7.72 -4.68 -8.18
C VAL A 4 -7.56 -3.53 -7.19
N THR A 5 -8.12 -2.39 -7.54
CA THR A 5 -8.13 -1.15 -6.76
C THR A 5 -9.53 -0.51 -6.83
N GLY A 6 -9.67 0.76 -6.47
CA GLY A 6 -10.92 1.51 -6.53
C GLY A 6 -11.12 2.38 -5.28
N GLY A 7 -12.35 2.41 -4.74
CA GLY A 7 -12.60 2.92 -3.39
C GLY A 7 -11.90 2.04 -2.34
N GLU A 8 -12.65 1.11 -1.74
CA GLU A 8 -12.06 0.04 -0.94
C GLU A 8 -12.52 -1.31 -1.51
N PRO A 9 -11.64 -2.09 -2.16
CA PRO A 9 -12.02 -3.35 -2.78
C PRO A 9 -12.59 -4.36 -1.77
N LEU A 10 -12.05 -4.45 -0.55
CA LEU A 10 -12.48 -5.45 0.44
C LEU A 10 -13.87 -5.19 1.06
N ILE A 11 -14.61 -4.18 0.58
CA ILE A 11 -16.06 -4.08 0.84
C ILE A 11 -16.83 -5.21 0.12
N TYR A 12 -16.30 -5.72 -0.98
CA TYR A 12 -16.90 -6.83 -1.73
C TYR A 12 -16.14 -8.13 -1.47
N ASN A 13 -16.84 -9.27 -1.60
CA ASN A 13 -16.18 -10.57 -1.59
C ASN A 13 -15.42 -10.78 -2.92
N MET A 14 -14.10 -11.01 -2.83
CA MET A 14 -13.18 -11.15 -3.96
C MET A 14 -12.86 -12.60 -4.35
N ASP A 15 -13.44 -13.60 -3.68
CA ASP A 15 -13.18 -15.03 -3.92
C ASP A 15 -13.48 -15.42 -5.36
N TYR A 16 -14.66 -15.03 -5.87
CA TYR A 16 -15.06 -15.38 -7.24
C TYR A 16 -14.11 -14.75 -8.28
N LEU A 17 -13.80 -13.47 -8.11
CA LEU A 17 -12.94 -12.74 -9.05
C LEU A 17 -11.54 -13.34 -9.10
N THR A 18 -10.91 -13.50 -7.94
CA THR A 18 -9.55 -14.03 -7.83
C THR A 18 -9.46 -15.46 -8.35
N ALA A 19 -10.41 -16.34 -7.99
CA ALA A 19 -10.46 -17.70 -8.50
C ALA A 19 -10.59 -17.76 -10.04
N LYS A 20 -11.43 -16.92 -10.65
CA LYS A 20 -11.60 -16.87 -12.11
C LYS A 20 -10.39 -16.30 -12.85
N LEU A 21 -9.62 -15.42 -12.22
CA LEU A 21 -8.37 -14.90 -12.79
C LEU A 21 -7.25 -15.94 -12.68
N HIS A 22 -7.12 -16.60 -11.53
CA HIS A 22 -6.15 -17.68 -11.32
C HIS A 22 -6.38 -18.88 -12.25
N GLN A 23 -7.65 -19.26 -12.51
CA GLN A 23 -7.99 -20.29 -13.50
C GLN A 23 -7.48 -19.98 -14.92
N ARG A 24 -7.20 -18.71 -15.22
CA ARG A 24 -6.65 -18.25 -16.50
C ARG A 24 -5.13 -17.97 -16.43
N GLY A 25 -4.46 -18.36 -15.35
CA GLY A 25 -3.05 -18.10 -15.12
C GLY A 25 -2.70 -16.62 -14.88
N VAL A 26 -3.70 -15.79 -14.53
CA VAL A 26 -3.51 -14.36 -14.30
C VAL A 26 -3.19 -14.11 -12.84
N LYS A 27 -2.01 -13.54 -12.55
CA LYS A 27 -1.65 -13.08 -11.20
C LYS A 27 -2.54 -11.92 -10.73
N THR A 28 -3.00 -11.97 -9.49
CA THR A 28 -3.95 -11.03 -8.87
C THR A 28 -3.28 -10.19 -7.80
N PHE A 29 -3.27 -8.87 -7.99
CA PHE A 29 -2.70 -7.91 -7.05
C PHE A 29 -3.85 -7.04 -6.50
N ILE A 30 -3.75 -6.62 -5.24
CA ILE A 30 -4.73 -5.72 -4.62
C ILE A 30 -4.05 -4.49 -4.02
N GLU A 31 -4.68 -3.33 -4.17
CA GLU A 31 -4.41 -2.14 -3.35
C GLU A 31 -5.59 -1.92 -2.39
N THR A 32 -5.34 -1.93 -1.08
CA THR A 32 -6.39 -1.82 -0.05
C THR A 32 -5.94 -0.94 1.12
N SER A 33 -6.89 -0.31 1.81
CA SER A 33 -6.62 0.32 3.11
C SER A 33 -6.46 -0.70 4.25
N GLY A 34 -6.87 -1.95 4.01
CA GLY A 34 -6.89 -3.04 4.98
C GLY A 34 -7.97 -2.93 6.05
N ALA A 35 -8.87 -1.94 5.94
CA ALA A 35 -9.90 -1.64 6.91
C ALA A 35 -11.06 -2.66 6.99
N TYR A 36 -11.02 -3.72 6.18
CA TYR A 36 -12.02 -4.79 6.09
C TYR A 36 -11.31 -6.14 6.03
N PRO A 37 -11.98 -7.26 6.41
CA PRO A 37 -11.39 -8.59 6.32
C PRO A 37 -10.95 -8.93 4.89
N LEU A 38 -9.83 -9.64 4.77
CA LEU A 38 -9.33 -10.11 3.49
C LEU A 38 -10.28 -11.18 2.92
N SER A 39 -10.70 -10.99 1.67
CA SER A 39 -11.33 -12.03 0.84
C SER A 39 -10.56 -12.16 -0.46
N GLY A 40 -10.71 -13.28 -1.16
CA GLY A 40 -9.94 -13.62 -2.34
C GLY A 40 -8.55 -14.20 -2.05
N ASN A 41 -7.94 -14.75 -3.09
CA ASN A 41 -6.55 -15.20 -3.07
C ASN A 41 -5.68 -14.23 -3.90
N TRP A 42 -4.63 -13.70 -3.28
CA TRP A 42 -3.82 -12.61 -3.83
C TRP A 42 -2.36 -13.01 -3.97
N ASP A 43 -1.80 -12.80 -5.15
CA ASP A 43 -0.37 -12.94 -5.41
C ASP A 43 0.44 -11.75 -4.87
N TRP A 44 -0.21 -10.60 -4.65
CA TRP A 44 0.41 -9.42 -4.04
C TRP A 44 -0.63 -8.55 -3.33
N ILE A 45 -0.31 -8.11 -2.11
CA ILE A 45 -1.17 -7.24 -1.30
C ILE A 45 -0.39 -5.97 -0.97
N CYS A 46 -0.80 -4.86 -1.57
CA CYS A 46 -0.35 -3.51 -1.21
C CYS A 46 -1.34 -2.91 -0.20
N LEU A 47 -0.87 -2.74 1.03
CA LEU A 47 -1.59 -2.11 2.12
C LEU A 47 -1.23 -0.62 2.19
N SER A 48 -2.21 0.26 2.00
CA SER A 48 -2.06 1.70 2.17
C SER A 48 -3.01 2.22 3.27
N PRO A 49 -2.57 2.15 4.56
CA PRO A 49 -3.44 2.40 5.69
C PRO A 49 -3.94 3.85 5.73
N LYS A 50 -5.15 4.05 6.26
CA LYS A 50 -5.76 5.39 6.41
C LYS A 50 -5.89 5.76 7.88
N LYS A 51 -5.63 7.03 8.21
CA LYS A 51 -5.68 7.53 9.59
C LYS A 51 -7.04 7.37 10.27
N PHE A 52 -8.13 7.42 9.51
CA PHE A 52 -9.49 7.35 10.04
C PHE A 52 -9.98 5.92 10.31
N LYS A 53 -9.33 4.90 9.73
CA LYS A 53 -9.70 3.50 9.95
C LYS A 53 -8.47 2.61 9.76
N ALA A 54 -8.00 2.07 10.88
CA ALA A 54 -6.84 1.20 10.93
C ALA A 54 -7.07 -0.10 10.15
N PRO A 55 -6.01 -0.71 9.58
CA PRO A 55 -6.12 -2.02 8.97
C PRO A 55 -6.41 -3.10 10.01
N THR A 56 -7.07 -4.16 9.58
CA THR A 56 -7.24 -5.35 10.41
C THR A 56 -5.90 -6.08 10.59
N PRO A 57 -5.66 -6.74 11.74
CA PRO A 57 -4.43 -7.51 11.94
C PRO A 57 -4.20 -8.57 10.87
N GLY A 58 -5.27 -9.19 10.35
CA GLY A 58 -5.18 -10.19 9.30
C GLY A 58 -4.66 -9.63 7.98
N VAL A 59 -5.14 -8.45 7.55
CA VAL A 59 -4.63 -7.82 6.31
C VAL A 59 -3.21 -7.31 6.51
N ALA A 60 -2.89 -6.72 7.66
CA ALA A 60 -1.54 -6.25 7.95
C ALA A 60 -0.51 -7.39 7.94
N ALA A 61 -0.83 -8.52 8.57
CA ALA A 61 0.05 -9.70 8.57
C ALA A 61 0.22 -10.33 7.18
N ALA A 62 -0.79 -10.21 6.30
CA ALA A 62 -0.76 -10.74 4.94
C ALA A 62 -0.16 -9.78 3.90
N ALA A 63 0.15 -8.53 4.28
CA ALA A 63 0.67 -7.53 3.35
C ALA A 63 2.06 -7.93 2.84
N HIS A 64 2.25 -7.78 1.53
CA HIS A 64 3.55 -7.94 0.87
C HIS A 64 4.27 -6.59 0.75
N GLU A 65 3.48 -5.52 0.76
CA GLU A 65 3.92 -4.14 0.62
C GLU A 65 3.08 -3.26 1.55
N LEU A 66 3.74 -2.47 2.40
CA LEU A 66 3.15 -1.38 3.15
C LEU A 66 3.51 -0.06 2.45
N LYS A 67 2.51 0.68 1.98
CA LYS A 67 2.69 1.96 1.28
C LYS A 67 2.01 3.09 2.04
N VAL A 68 2.80 3.86 2.78
CA VAL A 68 2.30 4.95 3.63
C VAL A 68 2.35 6.28 2.86
N ILE A 69 1.23 6.99 2.86
CA ILE A 69 1.12 8.30 2.22
C ILE A 69 1.62 9.38 3.20
N ILE A 70 2.58 10.17 2.75
CA ILE A 70 3.23 11.24 3.52
C ILE A 70 2.71 12.59 3.02
N PHE A 71 1.79 13.18 3.77
CA PHE A 71 1.22 14.51 3.53
C PHE A 71 1.91 15.58 4.40
N ASN A 72 2.35 15.23 5.60
CA ASN A 72 3.08 16.10 6.52
C ASN A 72 4.08 15.29 7.39
N LYS A 73 4.87 15.97 8.21
CA LYS A 73 5.95 15.34 9.00
C LYS A 73 5.46 14.32 10.04
N SER A 74 4.24 14.44 10.58
CA SER A 74 3.75 13.45 11.55
C SER A 74 3.38 12.12 10.89
N ASP A 75 3.30 12.07 9.55
CA ASP A 75 3.04 10.83 8.82
C ASP A 75 4.22 9.85 8.88
N PHE A 76 5.44 10.30 9.18
CA PHE A 76 6.57 9.40 9.42
C PHE A 76 6.34 8.53 10.67
N GLU A 77 5.80 9.11 11.74
CA GLU A 77 5.45 8.34 12.93
C GLU A 77 4.31 7.36 12.64
N PHE A 78 3.31 7.79 11.87
CA PHE A 78 2.25 6.89 11.41
C PHE A 78 2.81 5.73 10.57
N ALA A 79 3.83 6.00 9.73
CA ALA A 79 4.49 4.96 8.95
C ALA A 79 5.16 3.90 9.83
N GLU A 80 5.94 4.34 10.81
CA GLU A 80 6.61 3.47 11.79
C GLU A 80 5.61 2.65 12.64
N GLN A 81 4.48 3.25 13.02
CA GLN A 81 3.43 2.52 13.73
C GLN A 81 2.82 1.40 12.88
N ASN A 82 2.60 1.64 11.58
CA ASN A 82 2.05 0.62 10.68
C ASN A 82 3.10 -0.44 10.30
N ALA A 83 4.37 -0.07 10.21
CA ALA A 83 5.46 -1.02 9.96
C ALA A 83 5.55 -2.11 11.04
N LYS A 84 5.17 -1.81 12.28
CA LYS A 84 5.11 -2.78 13.38
C LYS A 84 3.99 -3.83 13.24
N MET A 85 3.01 -3.59 12.38
CA MET A 85 1.86 -4.49 12.20
C MET A 85 2.04 -5.47 11.04
N VAL A 86 2.99 -5.20 10.14
CA VAL A 86 3.25 -6.04 8.97
C VAL A 86 4.35 -7.06 9.27
N SER A 87 4.48 -8.07 8.40
CA SER A 87 5.53 -9.09 8.52
C SER A 87 6.92 -8.49 8.25
N ALA A 88 7.97 -9.18 8.72
CA ALA A 88 9.36 -8.77 8.48
C ALA A 88 9.76 -8.79 6.99
N ASP A 89 9.09 -9.61 6.18
CA ASP A 89 9.31 -9.70 4.73
C ASP A 89 8.51 -8.67 3.93
N CYS A 90 7.64 -7.90 4.60
CA CYS A 90 6.84 -6.87 3.97
C CYS A 90 7.71 -5.68 3.56
N LYS A 91 7.63 -5.28 2.28
CA LYS A 91 8.35 -4.13 1.78
C LYS A 91 7.73 -2.84 2.30
N LEU A 92 8.56 -1.90 2.74
CA LEU A 92 8.10 -0.66 3.37
C LEU A 92 8.33 0.51 2.41
N PHE A 93 7.27 1.18 1.99
CA PHE A 93 7.33 2.32 1.08
C PHE A 93 6.73 3.58 1.68
N LEU A 94 7.42 4.70 1.45
CA LEU A 94 6.91 6.04 1.68
C LEU A 94 6.58 6.67 0.33
N GLN A 95 5.34 7.12 0.18
CA GLN A 95 4.88 7.82 -1.01
C GLN A 95 4.44 9.23 -0.63
N PRO A 96 4.99 10.29 -1.26
CA PRO A 96 4.48 11.63 -1.01
C PRO A 96 3.02 11.72 -1.45
N GLU A 97 2.20 12.42 -0.68
CA GLU A 97 0.92 12.88 -1.20
C GLU A 97 1.17 13.84 -2.36
N TRP A 98 0.40 13.69 -3.44
CA TRP A 98 0.66 14.36 -4.71
C TRP A 98 0.66 15.89 -4.62
N SER A 99 -0.35 16.48 -3.96
CA SER A 99 -0.43 17.94 -3.76
C SER A 99 0.72 18.48 -2.89
N LYS A 100 1.38 17.60 -2.13
CA LYS A 100 2.50 17.91 -1.25
C LYS A 100 3.84 17.38 -1.76
N ALA A 101 3.91 16.81 -2.96
CA ALA A 101 5.10 16.12 -3.43
C ALA A 101 6.34 17.00 -3.46
N LYS A 102 6.22 18.27 -3.89
CA LYS A 102 7.36 19.22 -3.92
C LYS A 102 7.94 19.50 -2.52
N GLU A 103 7.07 19.51 -1.50
CA GLU A 103 7.45 19.78 -0.11
C GLU A 103 7.96 18.51 0.58
N MET A 104 7.28 17.38 0.39
CA MET A 104 7.55 16.16 1.13
C MET A 104 8.61 15.27 0.50
N THR A 105 8.84 15.32 -0.82
CA THR A 105 9.83 14.42 -1.47
C THR A 105 11.23 14.57 -0.90
N PRO A 106 11.81 15.79 -0.70
CA PRO A 106 13.12 15.93 -0.08
C PRO A 106 13.17 15.33 1.34
N LEU A 107 12.11 15.55 2.12
CA LEU A 107 12.01 15.01 3.48
C LEU A 107 11.92 13.48 3.50
N ILE A 108 11.20 12.89 2.54
CA ILE A 108 11.13 11.44 2.40
C ILE A 108 12.49 10.86 2.00
N VAL A 109 13.22 11.52 1.09
CA VAL A 109 14.58 11.11 0.70
C VAL A 109 15.49 11.12 1.92
N ASP A 110 15.53 12.22 2.67
CA ASP A 110 16.32 12.33 3.89
C ASP A 110 15.93 11.26 4.92
N TYR A 111 14.62 10.98 5.05
CA TYR A 111 14.12 9.96 5.97
C TYR A 111 14.57 8.55 5.57
N VAL A 112 14.42 8.17 4.30
CA VAL A 112 14.83 6.88 3.75
C VAL A 112 16.34 6.68 3.90
N MET A 113 17.15 7.71 3.65
CA MET A 113 18.60 7.64 3.84
C MET A 113 18.99 7.33 5.29
N ASN A 114 18.20 7.78 6.27
CA ASN A 114 18.43 7.50 7.69
C ASN A 114 17.73 6.21 8.17
N ASN A 115 16.79 5.66 7.40
CA ASN A 115 16.00 4.49 7.75
C ASN A 115 15.94 3.53 6.54
N PRO A 116 17.02 2.79 6.24
CA PRO A 116 17.19 2.07 4.98
C PRO A 116 16.24 0.87 4.77
N GLN A 117 15.44 0.54 5.78
CA GLN A 117 14.31 -0.40 5.66
C GLN A 117 13.17 0.16 4.80
N TRP A 118 13.09 1.50 4.65
CA TRP A 118 12.11 2.17 3.83
C TRP A 118 12.65 2.43 2.43
N GLU A 119 11.77 2.34 1.44
CA GLU A 119 12.01 2.73 0.07
C GLU A 119 11.09 3.90 -0.31
N ILE A 120 11.49 4.72 -1.28
CA ILE A 120 10.64 5.78 -1.83
C ILE A 120 9.80 5.22 -2.98
N SER A 121 8.48 5.44 -2.92
CA SER A 121 7.56 5.14 -4.02
C SER A 121 7.14 6.44 -4.71
N LEU A 122 7.35 6.54 -6.02
CA LEU A 122 7.00 7.72 -6.82
C LEU A 122 5.86 7.38 -7.78
N GLN A 123 4.84 8.24 -7.84
CA GLN A 123 3.72 8.11 -8.76
C GLN A 123 4.12 8.51 -10.19
N THR A 124 4.93 7.69 -10.85
CA THR A 124 5.50 7.95 -12.18
C THR A 124 4.45 8.25 -13.26
N HIS A 125 3.28 7.60 -13.22
CA HIS A 125 2.17 7.84 -14.15
C HIS A 125 1.70 9.31 -14.17
N LYS A 126 1.72 10.00 -13.00
CA LYS A 126 1.35 11.42 -12.92
C LYS A 126 2.42 12.35 -13.47
N PHE A 127 3.69 11.96 -13.43
CA PHE A 127 4.76 12.71 -14.09
C PHE A 127 4.74 12.53 -15.60
N LEU A 128 4.26 11.38 -16.08
CA LEU A 128 4.22 11.01 -17.49
C LEU A 128 2.90 11.35 -18.18
N ASN A 129 1.90 11.87 -17.44
CA ASN A 129 0.54 12.14 -17.93
C ASN A 129 -0.13 10.95 -18.63
N ILE A 130 0.03 9.75 -18.05
CA ILE A 130 -0.58 8.51 -18.53
C ILE A 130 -1.53 7.93 -17.49
N PRO A 131 -2.64 7.29 -17.90
CA PRO A 131 -3.54 6.56 -16.99
C PRO A 131 -2.86 5.37 -16.31
#